data_AF-A0A2D4KI95-F1
#
_entry.id   AF-A0A2D4KI95-F1
#
_cell.length_a   1.000
_cell.length_b   1.000
_cell.length_c   1.000
_cell.angle_alpha   90.00
_cell.angle_beta   90.00
_cell.angle_gamma   90.00
#
_symmetry.space_group_name_H-M   'P 1'
#
loop_
_entity.id
_entity.type
_entity.pdbx_description
1 polymer ?
#
loop_
_entity_poly.entity_id
_entity_poly.type
_entity_poly.pdbx_seq_one_letter_code
_entity_poly.pdbx_strand_id
1 'polypeptide(L)'
;TWALIDKADLFFHDYSLGPLFVQENYIHVKPAAAGKDLKKELILLSKTADSICDGDLVDRQIRARQNWSLLPTQAIYSSVLPGELMRGYLQEFPSFPSWLGKFSSTGKHDRIVQELSMHMSLRTHASKRAVNLDYLSYLRDAVVSPLVRKGSDGVQNAVAFMDSYCLLKEDVENLMEATSWAGKPSVFSKLDSKVKSAFTRAYNKVAHLTPYSLQLAPKSKRAGSVDVEMSEELEPNEAETEQGSLESDAMIKKKTKSAKPPKAERKEERKKGKSKKKS
;
A
#
# COMPACT_ATOMS: atom_id res chain seq x y z
N THR A 1 -35.32 29.00 -6.90
CA THR A 1 -34.76 28.24 -5.77
C THR A 1 -35.23 26.81 -5.92
N TRP A 2 -34.33 25.83 -5.95
CA TRP A 2 -34.72 24.42 -6.06
C TRP A 2 -35.41 23.94 -4.78
N ALA A 3 -36.30 22.95 -4.88
CA ALA A 3 -36.95 22.35 -3.73
C ALA A 3 -35.94 21.51 -2.92
N LEU A 4 -36.28 21.21 -1.67
CA LEU A 4 -35.44 20.38 -0.80
C LEU A 4 -35.21 18.98 -1.41
N ILE A 5 -36.26 18.41 -1.99
CA ILE A 5 -36.22 17.08 -2.62
C ILE A 5 -35.24 17.07 -3.80
N ASP A 6 -35.31 18.07 -4.69
CA ASP A 6 -34.42 18.16 -5.85
C ASP A 6 -32.93 18.24 -5.44
N LYS A 7 -32.63 18.92 -4.34
CA LYS A 7 -31.26 19.01 -3.80
C LYS A 7 -30.80 17.70 -3.19
N ALA A 8 -31.69 16.99 -2.50
CA ALA A 8 -31.39 15.67 -1.96
C ALA A 8 -31.18 14.64 -3.09
N ASP A 9 -31.96 14.73 -4.17
CA ASP A 9 -31.86 13.85 -5.34
C ASP A 9 -30.48 13.93 -6.01
N LEU A 10 -29.81 15.08 -5.97
CA LEU A 10 -28.43 15.21 -6.46
C LEU A 10 -27.45 14.25 -5.79
N PHE A 11 -27.63 13.97 -4.50
CA PHE A 11 -26.81 13.01 -3.76
C PHE A 11 -27.04 11.57 -4.26
N PHE A 12 -28.27 11.25 -4.67
CA PHE A 12 -28.62 9.89 -5.11
C PHE A 12 -28.13 9.54 -6.52
N HIS A 13 -27.64 10.52 -7.30
CA HIS A 13 -26.93 10.22 -8.55
C HIS A 13 -25.66 9.39 -8.31
N ASP A 14 -24.92 9.70 -7.24
CA ASP A 14 -23.81 8.89 -6.75
C ASP A 14 -23.65 9.11 -5.24
N TYR A 15 -24.36 8.30 -4.46
CA TYR A 15 -24.30 8.40 -2.99
C TYR A 15 -22.97 7.91 -2.41
N SER A 16 -22.13 7.26 -3.23
CA SER A 16 -20.85 6.71 -2.80
C SER A 16 -19.71 7.73 -2.92
N LEU A 17 -19.65 8.48 -4.03
CA LEU A 17 -18.64 9.49 -4.29
C LEU A 17 -19.11 10.92 -4.01
N GLY A 18 -20.42 11.19 -4.11
CA GLY A 18 -21.00 12.52 -3.92
C GLY A 18 -20.50 13.23 -2.65
N PRO A 19 -20.58 12.60 -1.46
CA PRO A 19 -20.05 13.18 -0.22
C PRO A 19 -18.58 13.56 -0.27
N LEU A 20 -17.75 12.75 -0.93
CA LEU A 20 -16.32 13.01 -1.07
C LEU A 20 -16.06 14.23 -1.96
N PHE A 21 -16.84 14.41 -3.03
CA PHE A 21 -16.77 15.60 -3.87
C PHE A 21 -17.15 16.86 -3.10
N VAL A 22 -18.20 16.80 -2.29
CA VAL A 22 -18.61 17.94 -1.45
C VAL A 22 -17.50 18.27 -0.44
N GLN A 23 -16.94 17.26 0.23
CA GLN A 23 -15.88 17.44 1.23
C GLN A 23 -14.57 18.00 0.65
N GLU A 24 -14.17 17.57 -0.55
CA GLU A 24 -12.95 18.11 -1.18
C GLU A 24 -13.16 19.57 -1.63
N ASN A 25 -14.35 19.90 -2.12
CA ASN A 25 -14.56 21.14 -2.87
C ASN A 25 -15.24 22.28 -2.09
N TYR A 26 -15.87 22.02 -0.93
CA TYR A 26 -16.59 23.08 -0.19
C TYR A 26 -15.66 24.24 0.23
N ILE A 27 -14.38 23.96 0.49
CA ILE A 27 -13.38 24.95 0.90
C ILE A 27 -13.08 25.96 -0.22
N HIS A 28 -13.26 25.57 -1.48
CA HIS A 28 -13.00 26.41 -2.65
C HIS A 28 -14.21 27.28 -3.04
N VAL A 29 -15.28 27.28 -2.24
CA VAL A 29 -16.49 28.07 -2.48
C VAL A 29 -16.45 29.36 -1.68
N LYS A 30 -16.77 30.48 -2.34
CA LYS A 30 -17.03 31.76 -1.69
C LYS A 30 -18.52 31.89 -1.36
N PRO A 31 -18.93 31.77 -0.08
CA PRO A 31 -20.34 31.82 0.29
C PRO A 31 -20.91 33.23 0.09
N ALA A 32 -22.03 33.31 -0.61
CA ALA A 32 -22.72 34.57 -0.89
C ALA A 32 -23.16 35.30 0.39
N ALA A 33 -23.50 34.55 1.44
CA ALA A 33 -23.90 35.08 2.74
C ALA A 33 -22.76 35.76 3.53
N ALA A 34 -21.49 35.40 3.26
CA ALA A 34 -20.35 36.04 3.90
C ALA A 34 -19.93 37.35 3.21
N GLY A 35 -20.20 37.48 1.91
CA GLY A 35 -19.77 38.65 1.13
C GLY A 35 -18.24 38.80 1.14
N LYS A 36 -17.73 39.90 1.71
CA LYS A 36 -16.29 40.17 1.89
C LYS A 36 -15.81 39.98 3.35
N ASP A 37 -16.67 39.49 4.24
CA ASP A 37 -16.37 39.34 5.66
C ASP A 37 -15.79 37.96 5.96
N LEU A 38 -14.47 37.92 6.17
CA LEU A 38 -13.72 36.70 6.47
C LEU A 38 -14.22 35.99 7.73
N LYS A 39 -14.71 36.72 8.74
CA LYS A 39 -15.19 36.09 9.98
C LYS A 39 -16.44 35.24 9.70
N LYS A 40 -17.35 35.77 8.88
CA LYS A 40 -18.56 35.04 8.48
C LYS A 40 -18.24 33.85 7.60
N GLU A 41 -17.29 34.00 6.69
CA GLU A 41 -16.80 32.91 5.83
C GLU A 41 -16.26 31.74 6.66
N LEU A 42 -15.39 32.02 7.64
CA LEU A 42 -14.86 31.00 8.54
C LEU A 42 -15.94 30.33 9.39
N ILE A 43 -16.95 31.08 9.85
CA ILE A 43 -18.09 30.51 10.60
C ILE A 43 -18.89 29.56 9.70
N LEU A 44 -19.13 29.91 8.45
CA LEU A 44 -19.86 29.04 7.50
C LEU A 44 -19.04 27.78 7.19
N LEU A 45 -17.74 27.93 6.93
CA LEU A 45 -16.83 26.80 6.74
C LEU A 45 -16.83 25.85 7.93
N SER A 46 -16.77 26.37 9.16
CA SER A 46 -16.84 25.57 10.39
C SER A 46 -18.16 24.79 10.47
N LYS A 47 -19.30 25.46 10.27
CA LYS A 47 -20.62 24.80 10.30
C LYS A 47 -20.77 23.73 9.21
N THR A 48 -20.19 23.98 8.04
CA THR A 48 -20.17 22.99 6.96
C THR A 48 -19.31 21.79 7.32
N ALA A 49 -18.14 22.00 7.94
CA ALA A 49 -17.30 20.92 8.42
C ALA A 49 -18.01 20.06 9.47
N ASP A 50 -18.72 20.68 10.43
CA ASP A 50 -19.53 19.97 11.43
C ASP A 50 -20.60 19.09 10.75
N SER A 51 -21.33 19.65 9.78
CA SER A 51 -22.32 18.90 8.99
C SER A 51 -21.74 17.71 8.24
N ILE A 52 -20.55 17.87 7.63
CA ILE A 52 -19.87 16.77 6.94
C ILE A 52 -19.47 15.67 7.94
N CYS A 53 -19.05 16.06 9.16
CA CYS A 53 -18.72 15.10 10.22
C CYS A 53 -19.96 14.32 10.66
N ASP A 54 -21.11 14.98 10.83
CA ASP A 54 -22.39 14.29 11.10
C ASP A 54 -22.76 13.32 9.97
N GLY A 55 -22.52 13.72 8.72
CA GLY A 55 -22.66 12.85 7.54
C GLY A 55 -21.77 11.61 7.60
N ASP A 56 -20.52 11.72 8.04
CA ASP A 56 -19.60 10.60 8.25
C ASP A 56 -20.05 9.66 9.39
N LEU A 57 -20.60 10.21 10.48
CA LEU A 57 -21.20 9.39 11.55
C LEU A 57 -22.35 8.53 11.00
N VAL A 58 -23.22 9.13 10.17
CA VAL A 58 -24.33 8.42 9.54
C VAL A 58 -23.81 7.37 8.53
N ASP A 59 -22.83 7.72 7.69
CA ASP A 59 -22.20 6.78 6.74
C ASP A 59 -21.61 5.56 7.45
N ARG A 60 -20.89 5.79 8.55
CA ARG A 60 -20.35 4.70 9.39
C ARG A 60 -21.45 3.80 9.92
N GLN A 61 -22.56 4.38 10.39
CA GLN A 61 -23.70 3.60 10.89
C GLN A 61 -24.40 2.79 9.78
N ILE A 62 -24.55 3.38 8.58
CA ILE A 62 -25.09 2.69 7.39
C ILE A 62 -24.22 1.48 7.08
N ARG A 63 -22.90 1.65 6.92
CA ARG A 63 -21.98 0.57 6.53
C ARG A 63 -21.83 -0.50 7.62
N ALA A 64 -21.81 -0.11 8.89
CA ALA A 64 -21.65 -1.05 10.00
C ALA A 64 -22.90 -1.94 10.21
N ARG A 65 -24.11 -1.38 10.02
CA ARG A 65 -25.37 -2.10 10.26
C ARG A 65 -26.15 -2.47 9.00
N GLN A 66 -25.62 -2.15 7.81
CA GLN A 66 -26.29 -2.32 6.52
C GLN A 66 -27.68 -1.67 6.47
N ASN A 67 -27.84 -0.53 7.16
CA ASN A 67 -29.12 0.16 7.27
C ASN A 67 -29.25 1.30 6.24
N TRP A 68 -29.65 0.95 5.02
CA TRP A 68 -29.80 1.89 3.90
C TRP A 68 -30.96 2.89 4.05
N SER A 69 -31.85 2.71 5.04
CA SER A 69 -32.93 3.67 5.31
C SER A 69 -32.42 5.04 5.79
N LEU A 70 -31.16 5.13 6.22
CA LEU A 70 -30.52 6.37 6.64
C LEU A 70 -29.89 7.17 5.50
N LEU A 71 -29.92 6.68 4.25
CA LEU A 71 -29.37 7.40 3.10
C LEU A 71 -29.96 8.81 2.92
N PRO A 72 -31.29 9.04 3.07
CA PRO A 72 -31.83 10.40 3.02
C PRO A 72 -31.24 11.31 4.10
N THR A 73 -31.03 10.78 5.30
CA THR A 73 -30.39 11.53 6.40
C THR A 73 -28.94 11.88 6.07
N GLN A 74 -28.19 10.93 5.48
CA GLN A 74 -26.84 11.19 4.98
C GLN A 74 -26.85 12.26 3.88
N ALA A 75 -27.80 12.22 2.95
CA ALA A 75 -27.93 13.20 1.87
C ALA A 75 -28.09 14.64 2.41
N ILE A 76 -28.87 14.80 3.49
CA ILE A 76 -29.03 16.10 4.14
C ILE A 76 -27.71 16.60 4.73
N TYR A 77 -27.02 15.79 5.54
CA TYR A 77 -25.80 16.21 6.23
C TYR A 77 -24.57 16.34 5.33
N SER A 78 -24.44 15.46 4.32
CA SER A 78 -23.24 15.40 3.48
C SER A 78 -23.34 16.22 2.18
N SER A 79 -24.54 16.61 1.75
CA SER A 79 -24.74 17.32 0.48
C SER A 79 -25.60 18.58 0.63
N VAL A 80 -26.84 18.46 1.11
CA VAL A 80 -27.79 19.58 1.11
C VAL A 80 -27.38 20.69 2.07
N LEU A 81 -27.08 20.35 3.33
CA LEU A 81 -26.72 21.32 4.35
C LEU A 81 -25.38 22.02 4.02
N PRO A 82 -24.31 21.30 3.60
CA PRO A 82 -23.11 21.93 3.04
C PRO A 82 -23.40 22.87 1.88
N GLY A 83 -24.28 22.47 0.95
CA GLY A 83 -24.67 23.27 -0.21
C GLY A 83 -25.41 24.57 0.14
N GLU A 84 -26.25 24.55 1.19
CA GLU A 84 -26.92 25.76 1.69
C GLU A 84 -25.98 26.69 2.44
N LEU A 85 -25.14 26.14 3.33
CA LEU A 85 -24.19 26.92 4.12
C LEU A 85 -23.12 27.57 3.25
N MET A 86 -22.58 26.82 2.28
CA MET A 86 -21.59 27.29 1.32
C MET A 86 -22.20 27.79 0.02
N ARG A 87 -23.49 28.14 0.00
CA ARG A 87 -24.14 28.63 -1.22
C ARG A 87 -23.42 29.87 -1.75
N GLY A 88 -22.89 29.80 -2.97
CA GLY A 88 -22.13 30.90 -3.54
C GLY A 88 -21.42 30.55 -4.84
N TYR A 89 -20.23 31.11 -5.03
CA TYR A 89 -19.44 30.94 -6.24
C TYR A 89 -18.24 30.02 -5.98
N LEU A 90 -18.13 28.94 -6.74
CA LEU A 90 -16.98 28.05 -6.70
C LEU A 90 -15.81 28.71 -7.45
N GLN A 91 -14.68 28.92 -6.77
CA GLN A 91 -13.56 29.68 -7.32
C GLN A 91 -12.75 28.92 -8.36
N GLU A 92 -12.70 27.59 -8.24
CA GLU A 92 -11.89 26.70 -9.06
C GLU A 92 -12.76 25.58 -9.64
N PHE A 93 -12.30 24.91 -10.70
CA PHE A 93 -13.01 23.74 -11.20
C PHE A 93 -13.03 22.64 -10.12
N PRO A 94 -14.15 21.93 -9.88
CA PRO A 94 -14.22 20.92 -8.84
C PRO A 94 -13.17 19.84 -9.07
N SER A 95 -12.31 19.67 -8.07
CA SER A 95 -11.27 18.67 -8.04
C SER A 95 -11.82 17.31 -7.64
N PHE A 96 -11.20 16.25 -8.16
CA PHE A 96 -11.54 14.88 -7.80
C PHE A 96 -11.11 14.60 -6.34
N PRO A 97 -11.89 13.87 -5.53
CA PRO A 97 -11.56 13.64 -4.13
C PRO A 97 -10.20 12.95 -3.94
N SER A 98 -9.30 13.62 -3.22
CA SER A 98 -7.96 13.12 -2.94
C SER A 98 -7.94 12.05 -1.84
N TRP A 99 -9.04 11.95 -1.08
CA TRP A 99 -9.21 11.00 0.03
C TRP A 99 -8.95 9.55 -0.37
N LEU A 100 -9.42 9.11 -1.54
CA LEU A 100 -9.25 7.72 -2.02
C LEU A 100 -7.77 7.35 -2.18
N GLY A 101 -6.98 8.25 -2.78
CA GLY A 101 -5.54 8.05 -2.94
C GLY A 101 -4.79 8.07 -1.60
N LYS A 102 -5.19 8.98 -0.70
CA LYS A 102 -4.64 9.05 0.66
C LYS A 102 -4.96 7.80 1.46
N PHE A 103 -6.19 7.30 1.41
CA PHE A 103 -6.61 6.08 2.11
C PHE A 103 -5.82 4.85 1.63
N SER A 104 -5.65 4.69 0.31
CA SER A 104 -4.79 3.64 -0.26
C SER A 104 -3.35 3.75 0.22
N SER A 105 -2.80 4.97 0.23
CA SER A 105 -1.45 5.25 0.73
C SER A 105 -1.33 4.91 2.22
N THR A 106 -2.31 5.27 3.05
CA THR A 106 -2.36 4.89 4.47
C THR A 106 -2.31 3.38 4.63
N GLY A 107 -3.09 2.63 3.84
CA GLY A 107 -3.07 1.16 3.87
C GLY A 107 -1.71 0.57 3.46
N LYS A 108 -1.02 1.17 2.50
CA LYS A 108 0.35 0.77 2.13
C LYS A 108 1.33 0.97 3.30
N HIS A 109 1.31 2.15 3.91
CA HIS A 109 2.18 2.45 5.06
C HIS A 109 1.88 1.54 6.24
N ASP A 110 0.60 1.26 6.51
CA ASP A 110 0.18 0.35 7.57
C ASP A 110 0.72 -1.08 7.38
N ARG A 111 0.76 -1.58 6.14
CA ARG A 111 1.39 -2.88 5.81
C ARG A 111 2.90 -2.86 5.98
N ILE A 112 3.57 -1.80 5.53
CA ILE A 112 5.03 -1.64 5.70
C ILE A 112 5.41 -1.69 7.18
N VAL A 113 4.72 -0.92 8.03
CA VAL A 113 5.02 -0.90 9.47
C VAL A 113 4.73 -2.25 10.11
N GLN A 114 3.68 -2.95 9.66
CA GLN A 114 3.38 -4.30 10.13
C GLN A 114 4.52 -5.27 9.79
N GLU A 115 4.97 -5.28 8.55
CA GLU A 115 6.07 -6.12 8.07
C GLU A 115 7.37 -5.87 8.86
N LEU A 116 7.77 -4.60 9.02
CA LEU A 116 8.93 -4.22 9.83
C LEU A 116 8.80 -4.70 11.28
N SER A 117 7.63 -4.51 11.89
CA SER A 117 7.36 -4.96 13.26
C SER A 117 7.48 -6.48 13.39
N MET A 118 7.05 -7.22 12.38
CA MET A 118 7.12 -8.67 12.35
C MET A 118 8.57 -9.15 12.14
N HIS A 119 9.36 -8.51 11.27
CA HIS A 119 10.79 -8.82 11.06
C HIS A 119 11.63 -8.60 12.32
N MET A 120 11.36 -7.52 13.04
CA MET A 120 12.09 -7.17 14.27
C MET A 120 11.67 -7.99 15.51
N SER A 121 10.65 -8.85 15.40
CA SER A 121 10.01 -9.51 16.55
C SER A 121 10.93 -10.47 17.34
N LEU A 122 11.95 -11.06 16.69
CA LEU A 122 12.95 -11.91 17.36
C LEU A 122 13.91 -11.11 18.26
N ARG A 123 14.01 -9.80 18.03
CA ARG A 123 14.97 -8.90 18.68
C ARG A 123 14.29 -7.86 19.56
N THR A 124 13.04 -7.55 19.26
CA THR A 124 12.27 -6.49 19.91
C THR A 124 10.86 -6.99 20.21
N HIS A 125 10.37 -6.67 21.41
CA HIS A 125 8.97 -6.82 21.76
C HIS A 125 8.24 -5.47 21.57
N ALA A 126 8.30 -4.93 20.36
CA ALA A 126 7.68 -3.65 20.02
C ALA A 126 6.30 -3.88 19.37
N SER A 127 5.32 -3.06 19.75
CA SER A 127 4.06 -2.99 19.02
C SER A 127 4.25 -2.25 17.70
N LYS A 128 3.39 -2.53 16.70
CA LYS A 128 3.34 -1.79 15.43
C LYS A 128 3.33 -0.26 15.64
N ARG A 129 2.59 0.21 16.64
CA ARG A 129 2.50 1.63 17.00
C ARG A 129 3.84 2.16 17.52
N ALA A 130 4.51 1.43 18.40
CA ALA A 130 5.82 1.80 18.91
C ALA A 130 6.86 1.83 17.76
N VAL A 131 6.82 0.85 16.86
CA VAL A 131 7.70 0.85 15.67
C VAL A 131 7.49 2.13 14.86
N ASN A 132 6.23 2.49 14.59
CA ASN A 132 5.88 3.67 13.79
C ASN A 132 6.31 5.00 14.44
N LEU A 133 6.01 5.17 15.73
CA LEU A 133 6.19 6.45 16.41
C LEU A 133 7.61 6.64 16.93
N ASP A 134 8.23 5.57 17.44
CA ASP A 134 9.44 5.68 18.25
C ASP A 134 10.67 5.08 17.56
N TYR A 135 10.53 4.07 16.68
CA TYR A 135 11.68 3.36 16.10
C TYR A 135 12.03 3.82 14.69
N LEU A 136 11.06 4.03 13.80
CA LEU A 136 11.30 4.21 12.36
C LEU A 136 12.35 5.29 12.04
N SER A 137 12.28 6.43 12.71
CA SER A 137 13.23 7.54 12.50
C SER A 137 14.66 7.15 12.87
N TYR A 138 14.86 6.50 14.01
CA TYR A 138 16.16 6.05 14.48
C TYR A 138 16.70 4.86 13.68
N LEU A 139 15.83 3.91 13.31
CA LEU A 139 16.21 2.80 12.42
C LEU A 139 16.72 3.34 11.09
N ARG A 140 16.00 4.30 10.49
CA ARG A 140 16.42 4.95 9.24
C ARG A 140 17.80 5.59 9.40
N ASP A 141 17.98 6.39 10.45
CA ASP A 141 19.22 7.12 10.65
C ASP A 141 20.39 6.19 10.96
N ALA A 142 20.16 5.10 11.70
CA ALA A 142 21.18 4.09 11.97
C ALA A 142 21.64 3.34 10.70
N VAL A 143 20.73 3.08 9.75
CA VAL A 143 21.08 2.47 8.45
C VAL A 143 21.75 3.49 7.51
N VAL A 144 21.22 4.71 7.43
CA VAL A 144 21.63 5.69 6.41
C VAL A 144 22.85 6.51 6.82
N SER A 145 22.96 6.90 8.10
CA SER A 145 24.04 7.77 8.60
C SER A 145 25.45 7.20 8.34
N PRO A 146 25.73 5.90 8.53
CA PRO A 146 27.01 5.31 8.16
C PRO A 146 27.33 5.43 6.67
N LEU A 147 26.32 5.23 5.80
CA LEU A 147 26.47 5.31 4.34
C LEU A 147 26.75 6.74 3.88
N VAL A 148 26.14 7.74 4.53
CA VAL A 148 26.35 9.16 4.22
C VAL A 148 27.72 9.63 4.71
N ARG A 149 28.08 9.32 5.96
CA ARG A 149 29.29 9.88 6.60
C ARG A 149 30.58 9.17 6.18
N LYS A 150 30.53 7.86 5.96
CA LYS A 150 31.72 7.03 5.69
C LYS A 150 31.73 6.42 4.29
N GLY A 151 30.70 6.66 3.47
CA GLY A 151 30.61 6.12 2.11
C GLY A 151 30.70 4.59 2.10
N SER A 152 31.57 4.04 1.24
CA SER A 152 31.77 2.59 1.10
C SER A 152 32.27 1.91 2.39
N ASP A 153 33.00 2.62 3.25
CA ASP A 153 33.53 2.06 4.50
C ASP A 153 32.44 1.93 5.57
N GLY A 154 31.34 2.67 5.43
CA GLY A 154 30.16 2.60 6.31
C GLY A 154 29.23 1.42 6.01
N VAL A 155 29.42 0.73 4.88
CA VAL A 155 28.54 -0.34 4.42
C VAL A 155 28.45 -1.49 5.41
N GLN A 156 29.57 -1.93 5.98
CA GLN A 156 29.59 -3.03 6.94
C GLN A 156 28.82 -2.67 8.21
N ASN A 157 28.91 -1.41 8.67
CA ASN A 157 28.18 -0.95 9.84
C ASN A 157 26.66 -0.93 9.59
N ALA A 158 26.25 -0.49 8.39
CA ALA A 158 24.83 -0.49 8.02
C ALA A 158 24.27 -1.91 7.95
N VAL A 159 24.99 -2.85 7.32
CA VAL A 159 24.59 -4.27 7.23
C VAL A 159 24.55 -4.92 8.61
N ALA A 160 25.56 -4.70 9.45
CA ALA A 160 25.58 -5.23 10.81
C ALA A 160 24.43 -4.70 11.67
N PHE A 161 24.04 -3.43 11.48
CA PHE A 161 22.86 -2.87 12.16
C PHE A 161 21.58 -3.55 11.68
N MET A 162 21.41 -3.78 10.37
CA MET A 162 20.26 -4.51 9.85
C MET A 162 20.17 -5.92 10.43
N ASP A 163 21.30 -6.62 10.53
CA ASP A 163 21.37 -7.96 11.15
C ASP A 163 20.96 -7.95 12.63
N SER A 164 21.28 -6.89 13.36
CA SER A 164 20.90 -6.76 14.77
C SER A 164 19.39 -6.70 15.00
N TYR A 165 18.63 -6.29 13.98
CA TYR A 165 17.17 -6.19 14.00
C TYR A 165 16.47 -7.14 13.01
N CYS A 166 17.21 -8.09 12.41
CA CYS A 166 16.69 -9.03 11.42
C CYS A 166 16.01 -8.34 10.22
N LEU A 167 16.48 -7.15 9.84
CA LEU A 167 15.94 -6.39 8.72
C LEU A 167 16.44 -6.94 7.39
N LEU A 168 15.52 -7.06 6.44
CA LEU A 168 15.79 -7.46 5.07
C LEU A 168 16.28 -6.28 4.23
N LYS A 169 16.85 -6.59 3.06
CA LYS A 169 17.20 -5.57 2.08
C LYS A 169 15.99 -4.74 1.65
N GLU A 170 14.84 -5.38 1.48
CA GLU A 170 13.57 -4.76 1.09
C GLU A 170 13.07 -3.78 2.17
N ASP A 171 13.35 -4.08 3.44
CA ASP A 171 13.01 -3.21 4.56
C ASP A 171 13.69 -1.85 4.49
N VAL A 172 14.84 -1.73 3.82
CA VAL A 172 15.52 -0.44 3.67
C VAL A 172 14.69 0.50 2.80
N GLU A 173 14.12 0.01 1.69
CA GLU A 173 13.27 0.81 0.81
C GLU A 173 11.95 1.17 1.51
N ASN A 174 11.34 0.18 2.16
CA ASN A 174 10.16 0.34 3.01
C ASN A 174 10.37 1.41 4.11
N LEU A 175 11.52 1.37 4.78
CA LEU A 175 11.91 2.32 5.82
C LEU A 175 12.09 3.74 5.25
N MET A 176 12.68 3.88 4.05
CA MET A 176 12.80 5.18 3.38
C MET A 176 11.43 5.74 2.99
N GLU A 177 10.52 4.88 2.53
CA GLU A 177 9.16 5.28 2.17
C GLU A 177 8.37 5.71 3.41
N ALA A 178 8.34 4.87 4.46
CA ALA A 178 7.56 5.13 5.67
C ALA A 178 8.03 6.34 6.47
N THR A 179 9.30 6.76 6.29
CA THR A 179 9.88 7.94 6.96
C THR A 179 9.97 9.18 6.06
N SER A 180 9.39 9.11 4.86
CA SER A 180 9.33 10.24 3.95
C SER A 180 8.21 11.20 4.35
N TRP A 181 8.51 12.51 4.33
CA TRP A 181 7.56 13.57 4.60
C TRP A 181 7.42 14.45 3.37
N ALA A 182 6.21 14.94 3.11
CA ALA A 182 5.92 15.75 1.93
C ALA A 182 6.93 16.90 1.77
N GLY A 183 7.51 17.01 0.56
CA GLY A 183 8.47 18.06 0.21
C GLY A 183 9.92 17.82 0.65
N LYS A 184 10.26 16.70 1.30
CA LYS A 184 11.64 16.38 1.69
C LYS A 184 12.15 15.11 1.00
N PRO A 185 13.15 15.21 0.10
CA PRO A 185 13.73 14.03 -0.54
C PRO A 185 14.43 13.15 0.49
N SER A 186 14.33 11.82 0.33
CA SER A 186 14.96 10.86 1.23
C SER A 186 16.48 11.04 1.23
N VAL A 187 17.12 10.94 2.39
CA VAL A 187 18.58 11.06 2.51
C VAL A 187 19.28 9.95 1.72
N PHE A 188 18.67 8.76 1.67
CA PHE A 188 19.15 7.62 0.89
C PHE A 188 19.16 7.88 -0.62
N SER A 189 18.21 8.67 -1.16
CA SER A 189 18.20 9.01 -2.59
C SER A 189 19.46 9.76 -3.02
N LYS A 190 20.03 10.60 -2.13
CA LYS A 190 21.22 11.42 -2.37
C LYS A 190 22.54 10.65 -2.32
N LEU A 191 22.54 9.39 -1.89
CA LEU A 191 23.75 8.57 -1.86
C LEU A 191 24.23 8.26 -3.27
N ASP A 192 25.56 8.25 -3.46
CA ASP A 192 26.19 7.86 -4.71
C ASP A 192 25.81 6.41 -5.09
N SER A 193 25.59 6.19 -6.38
CA SER A 193 25.38 4.89 -7.02
C SER A 193 26.44 3.85 -6.63
N LYS A 194 27.70 4.27 -6.46
CA LYS A 194 28.80 3.40 -6.00
C LYS A 194 28.56 2.88 -4.58
N VAL A 195 28.05 3.71 -3.67
CA VAL A 195 27.78 3.32 -2.29
C VAL A 195 26.56 2.39 -2.23
N LYS A 196 25.49 2.71 -2.96
CA LYS A 196 24.29 1.84 -3.06
C LYS A 196 24.60 0.45 -3.61
N SER A 197 25.44 0.38 -4.64
CA SER A 197 25.88 -0.89 -5.22
C SER A 197 26.81 -1.68 -4.29
N ALA A 198 27.74 -1.01 -3.61
CA ALA A 198 28.58 -1.63 -2.58
C ALA A 198 27.73 -2.20 -1.42
N PHE A 199 26.74 -1.45 -0.96
CA PHE A 199 25.79 -1.88 0.07
C PHE A 199 25.05 -3.16 -0.32
N THR A 200 24.46 -3.18 -1.53
CA THR A 200 23.75 -4.36 -2.03
C THR A 200 24.66 -5.59 -2.14
N ARG A 201 25.90 -5.42 -2.61
CA ARG A 201 26.87 -6.53 -2.72
C ARG A 201 27.31 -7.06 -1.36
N ALA A 202 27.48 -6.16 -0.38
CA ALA A 202 27.91 -6.53 0.96
C ALA A 202 26.82 -7.32 1.70
N TYR A 203 25.57 -6.86 1.63
CA TYR A 203 24.41 -7.59 2.17
C TYR A 203 24.38 -9.01 1.59
N ASN A 204 24.30 -9.16 0.27
CA ASN A 204 24.21 -10.49 -0.36
C ASN A 204 25.42 -11.44 -0.11
N LYS A 205 26.56 -10.94 0.40
CA LYS A 205 27.74 -11.76 0.71
C LYS A 205 27.59 -12.49 2.06
N VAL A 206 26.83 -11.91 2.98
CA VAL A 206 26.62 -12.40 4.34
C VAL A 206 25.35 -13.27 4.37
N ALA A 207 25.35 -14.32 5.19
CA ALA A 207 24.14 -15.08 5.46
C ALA A 207 23.38 -14.37 6.58
N HIS A 208 22.17 -13.91 6.27
CA HIS A 208 21.34 -13.17 7.21
C HIS A 208 20.35 -14.13 7.88
N LEU A 209 20.01 -13.84 9.14
CA LEU A 209 18.92 -14.52 9.80
C LEU A 209 17.62 -14.06 9.14
N THR A 210 16.82 -14.98 8.63
CA THR A 210 15.51 -14.60 8.12
C THR A 210 14.60 -14.19 9.27
N PRO A 211 13.72 -13.21 9.05
CA PRO A 211 12.57 -13.01 9.91
C PRO A 211 11.90 -14.34 10.25
N TYR A 212 11.46 -14.51 11.50
CA TYR A 212 10.67 -15.66 11.97
C TYR A 212 11.40 -17.00 12.16
N SER A 213 12.63 -17.16 11.66
CA SER A 213 13.39 -18.40 11.84
C SER A 213 14.63 -18.16 12.69
N LEU A 214 14.91 -19.09 13.61
CA LEU A 214 16.17 -19.13 14.34
C LEU A 214 17.32 -19.74 13.51
N GLN A 215 17.02 -20.23 12.30
CA GLN A 215 17.99 -20.80 11.38
C GLN A 215 18.47 -19.75 10.36
N LEU A 216 19.79 -19.71 10.13
CA LEU A 216 20.40 -18.85 9.11
C LEU A 216 19.97 -19.30 7.71
N ALA A 217 19.56 -18.34 6.88
CA ALA A 217 19.20 -18.66 5.50
C ALA A 217 20.44 -19.12 4.71
N PRO A 218 20.32 -20.19 3.89
CA PRO A 218 21.40 -20.62 3.02
C PRO A 218 21.72 -19.50 2.01
N LYS A 219 23.02 -19.30 1.73
CA LYS A 219 23.47 -18.31 0.74
C LYS A 219 22.78 -18.56 -0.60
N SER A 220 22.12 -17.55 -1.16
CA SER A 220 21.62 -17.58 -2.54
C SER A 220 22.83 -17.72 -3.50
N LYS A 221 23.19 -18.96 -3.81
CA LYS A 221 24.05 -19.25 -4.95
C LYS A 221 23.20 -19.01 -6.19
N ARG A 222 23.62 -18.09 -7.07
CA ARG A 222 23.08 -17.98 -8.43
C ARG A 222 23.16 -19.36 -9.10
N ALA A 223 22.04 -20.05 -9.19
CA ALA A 223 21.80 -21.13 -10.12
C ALA A 223 20.80 -20.60 -11.16
N GLY A 224 21.13 -20.74 -12.44
CA GLY A 224 20.35 -20.25 -13.55
C GLY A 224 18.97 -20.91 -13.66
N SER A 225 18.05 -20.18 -14.27
CA SER A 225 16.77 -20.59 -14.85
C SER A 225 16.25 -21.97 -14.42
N VAL A 226 15.31 -22.00 -13.48
CA VAL A 226 14.25 -23.00 -13.53
C VAL A 226 12.95 -22.34 -13.07
N ASP A 227 11.94 -22.58 -13.89
CA ASP A 227 10.57 -22.15 -13.80
C ASP A 227 9.90 -22.63 -12.50
N VAL A 228 8.82 -21.95 -12.14
CA VAL A 228 7.98 -22.17 -10.95
C VAL A 228 7.41 -23.58 -10.94
N GLU A 229 7.70 -24.37 -9.90
CA GLU A 229 6.74 -25.37 -9.37
C GLU A 229 6.87 -25.45 -7.85
N MET A 230 5.86 -24.88 -7.18
CA MET A 230 5.60 -25.03 -5.76
C MET A 230 5.03 -26.43 -5.53
N SER A 231 5.86 -27.37 -5.07
CA SER A 231 5.41 -28.64 -4.50
C SER A 231 5.33 -28.49 -2.98
N GLU A 232 4.13 -28.20 -2.49
CA GLU A 232 3.74 -28.53 -1.13
C GLU A 232 3.47 -30.03 -1.06
N GLU A 233 4.39 -30.79 -0.48
CA GLU A 233 4.13 -32.13 0.06
C GLU A 233 4.64 -32.15 1.51
N LEU A 234 3.72 -31.96 2.45
CA LEU A 234 3.90 -32.40 3.83
C LEU A 234 2.65 -33.17 4.23
N GLU A 235 2.81 -34.49 4.28
CA GLU A 235 1.81 -35.44 4.74
C GLU A 235 1.46 -35.22 6.22
N PRO A 236 0.17 -35.23 6.60
CA PRO A 236 -0.24 -35.40 7.99
C PRO A 236 -0.48 -36.87 8.32
N ASN A 237 0.25 -37.32 9.32
CA ASN A 237 0.18 -38.64 9.97
C ASN A 237 -1.22 -38.89 10.57
N GLU A 238 -1.72 -40.10 10.36
CA GLU A 238 -3.06 -40.57 10.75
C GLU A 238 -3.24 -40.70 12.27
N ALA A 239 -4.42 -40.31 12.77
CA ALA A 239 -5.03 -40.88 13.96
C ALA A 239 -6.54 -40.94 13.74
N GLU A 240 -7.05 -42.18 13.63
CA GLU A 240 -8.45 -42.53 13.43
C GLU A 240 -9.33 -42.13 14.64
N THR A 241 -10.55 -41.64 14.37
CA THR A 241 -11.74 -42.09 15.10
C THR A 241 -13.01 -41.80 14.29
N GLU A 242 -13.89 -42.79 14.33
CA GLU A 242 -15.04 -43.03 13.47
C GLU A 242 -16.22 -42.05 13.67
N GLN A 243 -16.98 -41.75 12.59
CA GLN A 243 -18.36 -42.21 12.33
C GLN A 243 -19.12 -41.26 11.39
N GLY A 244 -19.82 -41.87 10.42
CA GLY A 244 -21.17 -41.41 10.04
C GLY A 244 -21.34 -40.75 8.67
N SER A 245 -21.53 -41.60 7.64
CA SER A 245 -22.57 -41.54 6.59
C SER A 245 -22.98 -40.17 6.02
N LEU A 246 -22.88 -40.02 4.69
CA LEU A 246 -24.04 -39.85 3.77
C LEU A 246 -23.56 -39.55 2.34
N GLU A 247 -23.91 -40.50 1.47
CA GLU A 247 -24.42 -40.40 0.09
C GLU A 247 -23.72 -39.58 -1.01
N SER A 248 -23.63 -40.28 -2.14
CA SER A 248 -23.06 -39.98 -3.44
C SER A 248 -23.66 -38.77 -4.17
N ASP A 249 -22.80 -37.95 -4.79
CA ASP A 249 -23.19 -37.21 -5.99
C ASP A 249 -22.05 -37.18 -7.02
N ALA A 250 -22.41 -37.35 -8.28
CA ALA A 250 -21.57 -37.82 -9.37
C ALA A 250 -21.34 -36.73 -10.42
N MET A 251 -20.29 -35.89 -10.30
CA MET A 251 -19.84 -35.02 -11.39
C MET A 251 -18.36 -34.62 -11.31
N ILE A 252 -17.40 -35.53 -11.54
CA ILE A 252 -16.03 -35.14 -11.99
C ILE A 252 -15.53 -36.09 -13.08
N LYS A 253 -15.42 -35.56 -14.29
CA LYS A 253 -14.97 -36.24 -15.51
C LYS A 253 -13.44 -36.33 -15.54
N LYS A 254 -12.92 -37.53 -15.31
CA LYS A 254 -11.48 -37.87 -15.36
C LYS A 254 -10.96 -37.76 -16.80
N LYS A 255 -10.04 -36.83 -17.08
CA LYS A 255 -9.30 -36.77 -18.37
C LYS A 255 -8.03 -37.61 -18.28
N THR A 256 -8.00 -38.70 -19.04
CA THR A 256 -6.85 -39.58 -19.31
C THR A 256 -5.83 -38.87 -20.22
N LYS A 257 -4.55 -38.91 -19.83
CA LYS A 257 -3.40 -38.54 -20.68
C LYS A 257 -2.96 -39.77 -21.48
N SER A 258 -2.86 -39.66 -22.80
CA SER A 258 -2.21 -40.62 -23.69
C SER A 258 -0.83 -40.11 -24.13
N ALA A 259 0.10 -41.05 -24.34
CA ALA A 259 1.53 -40.81 -24.54
C ALA A 259 1.99 -40.93 -26.01
N LYS A 260 2.83 -39.96 -26.46
CA LYS A 260 4.02 -39.95 -27.39
C LYS A 260 3.94 -40.69 -28.78
N PRO A 261 4.83 -40.47 -29.80
CA PRO A 261 6.24 -39.99 -29.79
C PRO A 261 6.64 -39.09 -31.05
N PRO A 262 7.87 -39.09 -31.65
CA PRO A 262 8.85 -37.96 -31.60
C PRO A 262 9.45 -37.50 -32.98
N LYS A 263 10.36 -36.52 -32.98
CA LYS A 263 11.52 -36.32 -33.93
C LYS A 263 12.30 -35.07 -33.52
N ALA A 264 13.51 -35.15 -32.97
CA ALA A 264 14.83 -35.45 -33.56
C ALA A 264 15.49 -34.26 -34.32
N GLU A 265 16.48 -33.66 -33.64
CA GLU A 265 17.78 -33.14 -34.09
C GLU A 265 17.91 -32.15 -35.28
N ARG A 266 18.49 -30.98 -35.00
CA ARG A 266 19.90 -30.67 -35.34
C ARG A 266 20.39 -29.36 -34.72
N LYS A 267 21.61 -29.41 -34.18
CA LYS A 267 22.44 -28.30 -33.70
C LYS A 267 23.53 -27.98 -34.73
N GLU A 268 24.13 -26.80 -34.53
CA GLU A 268 25.42 -26.31 -35.03
C GLU A 268 25.52 -25.83 -36.49
N GLU A 269 26.32 -24.83 -36.85
CA GLU A 269 26.89 -23.63 -36.20
C GLU A 269 27.71 -22.93 -37.31
N ARG A 270 27.93 -21.60 -37.21
CA ARG A 270 29.06 -20.84 -37.83
C ARG A 270 29.04 -20.69 -39.38
N LYS A 271 29.50 -19.60 -40.00
CA LYS A 271 30.39 -18.49 -39.64
C LYS A 271 30.34 -17.38 -40.73
N LYS A 272 30.63 -16.13 -40.35
CA LYS A 272 31.37 -15.05 -41.08
C LYS A 272 31.02 -14.71 -42.55
N GLY A 273 30.80 -13.40 -42.79
CA GLY A 273 31.60 -12.69 -43.81
C GLY A 273 30.87 -11.74 -44.78
N LYS A 274 31.10 -10.43 -44.58
CA LYS A 274 31.36 -9.36 -45.56
C LYS A 274 30.51 -9.24 -46.87
N SER A 275 29.84 -8.07 -46.94
CA SER A 275 29.97 -7.02 -47.97
C SER A 275 29.12 -7.03 -49.26
N LYS A 276 28.68 -5.80 -49.60
CA LYS A 276 28.32 -5.18 -50.90
C LYS A 276 26.91 -5.36 -51.49
N LYS A 277 26.13 -4.26 -51.37
CA LYS A 277 25.69 -3.28 -52.41
C LYS A 277 24.81 -3.74 -53.59
N LYS A 278 23.85 -2.84 -53.92
CA LYS A 278 22.87 -2.74 -55.03
C LYS A 278 21.50 -3.32 -54.65
N SER A 279 20.37 -2.65 -54.86
CA SER A 279 20.04 -1.49 -55.70
C SER A 279 19.10 -0.54 -54.96
#